data_AF-A0A8J5BWZ0-F1
#
_entry.id   AF-A0A8J5BWZ0-F1
#
_cell.length_a   1.000
_cell.length_b   1.000
_cell.length_c   1.000
_cell.angle_alpha   90.00
_cell.angle_beta   90.00
_cell.angle_gamma   90.00
#
_symmetry.space_group_name_H-M   'P 1'
#
loop_
_entity.id
_entity.type
_entity.pdbx_description
1 polymer ?
#
loop_
_entity_poly.entity_id
_entity_poly.type
_entity_poly.pdbx_seq_one_letter_code
_entity_poly.pdbx_strand_id
1 'polypeptide(L)'
;MTSLWLASNPSKRWGEAFFLLYTPFWLTLCLGIIVPNKLYEKFTELEYLILGLVSATPAFLIPLLIVGKADSGKCWKDRYWVKANLWIAIFSYVGNYFWTHYFFTVLGASYTFPSWRMNNVPHTTFLLTHSCFLFYHMASNITLRRLRHFLTDLPQSIQLASEAAWILALSYFIAYLETLAIANFPYYEFVDRESMYKVGSLFYAIYFLVSFPMFGRVDEKDGQPWDLPRVAVDALGAAMLVTIILDLWRIFLGPIVPIPESRQCSQPGLAWFHIPEGTVVRHANTA
;
A
#
# COMPACT_ATOMS: atom_id res chain seq x y z
N MET A 1 -3.80 25.48 21.79
CA MET A 1 -4.28 24.09 21.94
C MET A 1 -3.72 23.26 20.79
N THR A 2 -2.91 22.24 21.08
CA THR A 2 -2.44 21.26 20.10
C THR A 2 -3.60 20.37 19.67
N SER A 3 -3.81 20.18 18.36
CA SER A 3 -4.84 19.26 17.86
C SER A 3 -4.50 17.84 18.31
N LEU A 4 -5.50 17.10 18.79
CA LEU A 4 -5.35 15.68 19.15
C LEU A 4 -5.37 14.77 17.91
N TRP A 5 -5.74 15.32 16.75
CA TRP A 5 -5.90 14.58 15.49
C TRP A 5 -4.79 14.87 14.49
N LEU A 6 -4.22 16.08 14.47
CA LEU A 6 -3.13 16.47 13.54
C LEU A 6 -1.82 16.70 14.30
N ALA A 7 -0.68 16.55 13.60
CA ALA A 7 0.63 16.51 14.25
C ALA A 7 0.96 17.78 15.07
N SER A 8 1.82 17.66 16.08
CA SER A 8 2.35 18.82 16.82
C SER A 8 3.24 19.68 15.92
N ASN A 9 4.10 19.04 15.13
CA ASN A 9 4.95 19.67 14.12
C ASN A 9 4.11 20.50 13.13
N PRO A 10 4.31 21.83 13.03
CA PRO A 10 3.48 22.69 12.19
C PRO A 10 3.53 22.39 10.68
N SER A 11 4.68 21.93 10.16
CA SER A 11 4.82 21.54 8.74
C SER A 11 4.04 20.26 8.47
N LYS A 12 4.22 19.25 9.34
CA LYS A 12 3.49 17.99 9.27
C LYS A 12 1.98 18.19 9.38
N ARG A 13 1.54 18.98 10.37
CA ARG A 13 0.13 19.34 10.56
C ARG A 13 -0.49 19.92 9.30
N TRP A 14 0.21 20.87 8.67
CA TRP A 14 -0.28 21.51 7.46
C TRP A 14 -0.38 20.51 6.30
N GLY A 15 0.65 19.68 6.10
CA GLY A 15 0.64 18.66 5.04
C GLY A 15 -0.43 17.58 5.26
N GLU A 16 -0.60 17.09 6.49
CA GLU A 16 -1.67 16.14 6.83
C GLU A 16 -3.06 16.72 6.54
N ALA A 17 -3.32 17.96 6.96
CA ALA A 17 -4.58 18.64 6.66
C ALA A 17 -4.77 18.80 5.14
N PHE A 18 -3.72 19.19 4.42
CA PHE A 18 -3.76 19.32 2.97
C PHE A 18 -4.12 18.00 2.29
N PHE A 19 -3.41 16.90 2.57
CA PHE A 19 -3.67 15.60 1.93
C PHE A 19 -5.06 15.03 2.28
N LEU A 20 -5.56 15.29 3.48
CA LEU A 20 -6.93 14.92 3.86
C LEU A 20 -7.98 15.76 3.10
N LEU A 21 -7.79 17.08 2.97
CA LEU A 21 -8.69 17.95 2.21
C LEU A 21 -8.61 17.72 0.70
N TYR A 22 -7.47 17.24 0.23
CA TYR A 22 -7.25 16.83 -1.15
C TYR A 22 -8.00 15.54 -1.50
N THR A 23 -8.19 14.64 -0.53
CA THR A 23 -8.75 13.31 -0.76
C THR A 23 -10.15 13.31 -1.43
N PRO A 24 -11.11 14.14 -0.99
CA PRO A 24 -12.42 14.22 -1.65
C PRO A 24 -12.35 14.52 -3.15
N PHE A 25 -11.36 15.27 -3.63
CA PHE A 25 -11.25 15.63 -5.05
C PHE A 25 -11.10 14.39 -5.94
N TRP A 26 -10.07 13.56 -5.70
CA TRP A 26 -9.81 12.40 -6.55
C TRP A 26 -10.82 11.27 -6.30
N LEU A 27 -11.35 11.14 -5.07
CA LEU A 27 -12.44 10.20 -4.77
C LEU A 27 -13.71 10.57 -5.53
N THR A 28 -14.08 11.85 -5.55
CA THR A 28 -15.26 12.32 -6.30
C THR A 28 -15.07 12.10 -7.79
N LEU A 29 -13.87 12.38 -8.32
CA LEU A 29 -13.55 12.11 -9.70
C LEU A 29 -13.70 10.62 -10.05
N CYS A 30 -13.05 9.73 -9.30
CA CYS A 30 -13.03 8.30 -9.61
C CYS A 30 -14.37 7.62 -9.26
N LEU A 31 -14.80 7.70 -8.00
CA LEU A 31 -15.94 6.96 -7.47
C LEU A 31 -17.27 7.72 -7.57
N GLY A 32 -17.24 9.05 -7.65
CA GLY A 32 -18.45 9.87 -7.78
C GLY A 32 -18.86 10.17 -9.22
N ILE A 33 -17.89 10.23 -10.15
CA ILE A 33 -18.13 10.63 -11.55
C ILE A 33 -17.82 9.49 -12.51
N ILE A 34 -16.57 9.00 -12.55
CA ILE A 34 -16.12 8.06 -13.59
C ILE A 34 -16.79 6.69 -13.46
N VAL A 35 -16.77 6.09 -12.26
CA VAL A 35 -17.32 4.76 -12.01
C VAL A 35 -18.84 4.74 -12.19
N PRO A 36 -19.64 5.64 -11.56
CA PRO A 36 -21.10 5.60 -11.69
C PRO A 36 -21.62 5.85 -13.10
N ASN A 37 -20.93 6.71 -13.87
CA ASN A 37 -21.29 7.01 -15.25
C ASN A 37 -20.61 6.07 -16.27
N LYS A 38 -19.86 5.07 -15.81
CA LYS A 38 -19.12 4.11 -16.65
C LYS A 38 -18.23 4.76 -17.73
N LEU A 39 -17.69 5.95 -17.44
CA LEU A 39 -16.88 6.70 -18.42
C LEU A 39 -15.63 5.92 -18.85
N TYR A 40 -15.14 5.06 -17.96
CA TYR A 40 -14.00 4.18 -18.17
C TYR A 40 -14.18 3.21 -19.36
N GLU A 41 -15.40 2.92 -19.81
CA GLU A 41 -15.64 2.06 -20.98
C GLU A 41 -15.18 2.69 -22.30
N LYS A 42 -15.07 4.02 -22.35
CA LYS A 42 -14.69 4.77 -23.55
C LYS A 42 -13.24 5.24 -23.52
N PHE A 43 -12.53 5.02 -22.42
CA PHE A 43 -11.17 5.50 -22.24
C PHE A 43 -10.19 4.66 -23.08
N THR A 44 -9.31 5.35 -23.79
CA THR A 44 -8.10 4.79 -24.36
C THR A 44 -6.96 4.91 -23.34
N GLU A 45 -5.76 4.47 -23.71
CA GLU A 45 -4.56 4.55 -22.88
C GLU A 45 -4.31 5.98 -22.37
N LEU A 46 -4.59 6.98 -23.20
CA LEU A 46 -4.37 8.39 -22.87
C LEU A 46 -5.34 8.88 -21.79
N GLU A 47 -6.64 8.62 -21.90
CA GLU A 47 -7.62 9.05 -20.90
C GLU A 47 -7.36 8.38 -19.54
N TYR A 48 -6.96 7.10 -19.53
CA TYR A 48 -6.54 6.43 -18.30
C TYR A 48 -5.30 7.09 -17.70
N LEU A 49 -4.28 7.46 -18.49
CA LEU A 49 -3.11 8.16 -17.97
C LEU A 49 -3.47 9.54 -17.41
N ILE A 50 -4.30 10.30 -18.14
CA ILE A 50 -4.77 11.63 -17.72
C ILE A 50 -5.53 11.52 -16.40
N LEU A 51 -6.40 10.52 -16.24
CA LEU A 51 -7.09 10.24 -14.97
C LEU A 51 -6.08 10.10 -13.83
N GLY A 52 -5.08 9.24 -13.99
CA GLY A 52 -4.02 9.07 -12.98
C GLY A 52 -3.29 10.37 -12.69
N LEU A 53 -2.91 11.13 -13.72
CA LEU A 53 -2.18 12.40 -13.58
C LEU A 53 -3.00 13.46 -12.86
N VAL A 54 -4.26 13.66 -13.25
CA VAL A 54 -5.18 14.58 -12.58
C VAL A 54 -5.38 14.17 -11.13
N SER A 55 -5.41 12.87 -10.84
CA SER A 55 -5.54 12.37 -9.48
C SER A 55 -4.27 12.36 -8.65
N ALA A 56 -3.06 12.54 -9.20
CA ALA A 56 -1.81 12.49 -8.43
C ALA A 56 -1.04 13.81 -8.41
N THR A 57 -1.01 14.53 -9.54
CA THR A 57 -0.24 15.79 -9.68
C THR A 57 -0.64 16.89 -8.69
N PRO A 58 -1.91 17.06 -8.28
CA PRO A 58 -2.26 18.12 -7.34
C PRO A 58 -1.62 17.92 -5.95
N ALA A 59 -1.29 16.68 -5.56
CA ALA A 59 -0.56 16.37 -4.32
C ALA A 59 0.85 17.01 -4.27
N PHE A 60 1.38 17.41 -5.43
CA PHE A 60 2.66 18.10 -5.59
C PHE A 60 2.44 19.58 -5.96
N LEU A 61 1.56 19.87 -6.92
CA LEU A 61 1.38 21.22 -7.45
C LEU A 61 0.68 22.17 -6.47
N ILE A 62 -0.34 21.71 -5.76
CA ILE A 62 -1.07 22.60 -4.84
C ILE A 62 -0.16 23.05 -3.68
N PRO A 63 0.63 22.19 -3.02
CA PRO A 63 1.56 22.62 -1.97
C PRO A 63 2.71 23.53 -2.43
N LEU A 64 3.02 23.52 -3.73
CA LEU A 64 3.96 24.47 -4.32
C LEU A 64 3.36 25.86 -4.43
N LEU A 65 2.08 25.96 -4.79
CA LEU A 65 1.37 27.23 -5.00
C LEU A 65 0.80 27.81 -3.70
N ILE A 66 0.24 26.96 -2.84
CA ILE A 66 -0.37 27.31 -1.56
C ILE A 66 0.57 26.84 -0.45
N VAL A 67 1.58 27.64 -0.15
CA VAL A 67 2.56 27.31 0.87
C VAL A 67 1.97 27.54 2.27
N GLY A 68 1.98 26.52 3.12
CA GLY A 68 1.59 26.66 4.52
C GLY A 68 2.45 27.68 5.25
N LYS A 69 1.85 28.47 6.15
CA LYS A 69 2.59 29.50 6.93
C LYS A 69 3.82 28.94 7.64
N ALA A 70 3.73 27.71 8.14
CA ALA A 70 4.81 26.99 8.81
C ALA A 70 5.98 26.59 7.89
N ASP A 71 5.76 26.61 6.58
CA ASP A 71 6.75 26.29 5.55
C ASP A 71 7.22 27.54 4.78
N SER A 72 6.69 28.71 5.13
CA SER A 72 7.15 29.99 4.60
C SER A 72 8.62 30.20 5.00
N GLY A 73 9.49 30.37 4.01
CA GLY A 73 10.94 30.49 4.21
C GLY A 73 11.71 29.17 4.32
N LYS A 74 11.05 28.00 4.31
CA LYS A 74 11.75 26.70 4.28
C LYS A 74 12.09 26.27 2.86
N CYS A 75 13.27 25.68 2.71
CA CYS A 75 13.64 24.94 1.49
C CYS A 75 12.69 23.75 1.30
N TRP A 76 12.45 23.34 0.05
CA TRP A 76 11.52 22.25 -0.26
C TRP A 76 11.86 20.94 0.45
N LYS A 77 13.15 20.58 0.52
CA LYS A 77 13.63 19.37 1.20
C LYS A 77 13.24 19.30 2.69
N ASP A 78 12.98 20.44 3.32
CA ASP A 78 12.65 20.55 4.75
C ASP A 78 11.14 20.60 5.01
N ARG A 79 10.32 20.62 3.95
CA ARG A 79 8.85 20.65 4.05
C ARG A 79 8.30 19.23 4.13
N TYR A 80 7.37 19.00 5.05
CA TYR A 80 6.80 17.68 5.26
C TYR A 80 6.11 17.12 4.02
N TRP A 81 5.38 17.94 3.25
CA TRP A 81 4.66 17.46 2.07
C TRP A 81 5.59 16.85 1.00
N VAL A 82 6.84 17.34 0.90
CA VAL A 82 7.86 16.76 -0.01
C VAL A 82 8.29 15.40 0.50
N LYS A 83 8.58 15.29 1.81
CA LYS A 83 9.00 14.03 2.45
C LYS A 83 7.89 12.98 2.39
N ALA A 84 6.64 13.37 2.65
CA ALA A 84 5.48 12.49 2.56
C ALA A 84 5.30 11.95 1.14
N ASN A 85 5.34 12.82 0.13
CA ASN A 85 5.27 12.39 -1.27
C ASN A 85 6.46 11.51 -1.66
N LEU A 86 7.69 11.82 -1.23
CA LEU A 86 8.87 10.99 -1.51
C LEU A 86 8.71 9.59 -0.93
N TRP A 87 8.32 9.48 0.34
CA TRP A 87 8.12 8.20 1.01
C TRP A 87 7.08 7.35 0.27
N ILE A 88 5.91 7.95 -0.03
CA ILE A 88 4.81 7.25 -0.70
C ILE A 88 5.17 6.90 -2.14
N ALA A 89 5.88 7.77 -2.87
CA ALA A 89 6.32 7.49 -4.24
C ALA A 89 7.27 6.29 -4.30
N ILE A 90 8.21 6.18 -3.36
CA ILE A 90 9.12 5.03 -3.28
C ILE A 90 8.34 3.77 -2.93
N PHE A 91 7.54 3.80 -1.87
CA PHE A 91 6.82 2.63 -1.40
C PHE A 91 5.78 2.13 -2.43
N SER A 92 5.03 3.05 -3.06
CA SER A 92 4.05 2.73 -4.09
C SER A 92 4.71 2.23 -5.38
N TYR A 93 5.87 2.78 -5.76
CA TYR A 93 6.64 2.27 -6.90
C TYR A 93 7.12 0.84 -6.63
N VAL A 94 7.66 0.56 -5.43
CA VAL A 94 8.10 -0.80 -5.11
C VAL A 94 6.92 -1.76 -5.17
N GLY A 95 5.77 -1.38 -4.62
CA GLY A 95 4.59 -2.22 -4.63
C GLY A 95 3.97 -2.45 -5.99
N ASN A 96 3.96 -1.46 -6.87
CA ASN A 96 3.44 -1.62 -8.22
C ASN A 96 4.44 -2.31 -9.15
N TYR A 97 5.76 -2.10 -8.97
CA TYR A 97 6.76 -2.64 -9.91
C TYR A 97 7.35 -3.98 -9.49
N PHE A 98 7.76 -4.14 -8.22
CA PHE A 98 8.47 -5.35 -7.78
C PHE A 98 7.54 -6.42 -7.19
N TRP A 99 6.40 -6.03 -6.61
CA TRP A 99 5.47 -7.01 -6.01
C TRP A 99 4.45 -7.58 -7.00
N THR A 100 4.64 -7.35 -8.29
CA THR A 100 3.79 -7.89 -9.37
C THR A 100 3.70 -9.41 -9.35
N HIS A 101 4.75 -10.11 -8.93
CA HIS A 101 4.72 -11.57 -8.77
C HIS A 101 3.69 -11.98 -7.71
N TYR A 102 3.70 -11.35 -6.54
CA TYR A 102 2.72 -11.63 -5.49
C TYR A 102 1.29 -11.28 -5.97
N PHE A 103 1.15 -10.14 -6.63
CA PHE A 103 -0.14 -9.67 -7.09
C PHE A 103 -0.75 -10.53 -8.22
N PHE A 104 0.02 -10.87 -9.25
CA PHE A 104 -0.49 -11.62 -10.40
C PHE A 104 -0.45 -13.13 -10.20
N THR A 105 0.53 -13.65 -9.46
CA THR A 105 0.71 -15.12 -9.30
C THR A 105 0.15 -15.63 -7.98
N VAL A 106 0.36 -14.92 -6.86
CA VAL A 106 -0.13 -15.38 -5.55
C VAL A 106 -1.61 -15.05 -5.39
N LEU A 107 -2.03 -13.85 -5.77
CA LEU A 107 -3.44 -13.43 -5.69
C LEU A 107 -4.27 -13.74 -6.94
N GLY A 108 -3.63 -14.01 -8.08
CA GLY A 108 -4.33 -14.26 -9.34
C GLY A 108 -5.13 -13.05 -9.84
N ALA A 109 -4.63 -11.84 -9.59
CA ALA A 109 -5.22 -10.62 -10.13
C ALA A 109 -4.72 -10.34 -11.56
N SER A 110 -5.45 -9.55 -12.34
CA SER A 110 -4.96 -9.03 -13.62
C SER A 110 -5.69 -7.76 -14.05
N TYR A 111 -4.98 -6.89 -14.77
CA TYR A 111 -5.57 -5.69 -15.37
C TYR A 111 -5.76 -5.88 -16.87
N THR A 112 -6.96 -5.63 -17.39
CA THR A 112 -7.32 -5.84 -18.80
C THR A 112 -7.67 -4.56 -19.57
N PHE A 113 -7.73 -3.40 -18.91
CA PHE A 113 -8.03 -2.13 -19.58
C PHE A 113 -6.85 -1.61 -20.43
N PRO A 114 -7.13 -0.77 -21.46
CA PRO A 114 -6.11 -0.11 -22.26
C PRO A 114 -5.19 0.75 -21.39
N SER A 115 -3.89 0.50 -21.43
CA SER A 115 -2.92 1.36 -20.75
C SER A 115 -1.50 1.15 -21.26
N TRP A 116 -0.68 2.19 -21.13
CA TRP A 116 0.77 2.01 -21.10
C TRP A 116 1.16 1.28 -19.82
N ARG A 117 2.04 0.30 -19.94
CA ARG A 117 2.36 -0.64 -18.86
C ARG A 117 3.84 -0.71 -18.56
N MET A 118 4.13 -0.92 -17.30
CA MET A 118 5.46 -1.23 -16.79
C MET A 118 5.35 -2.48 -15.93
N ASN A 119 6.10 -3.52 -16.27
CA ASN A 119 6.00 -4.86 -15.65
C ASN A 119 4.54 -5.38 -15.58
N ASN A 120 3.81 -5.24 -16.70
CA ASN A 120 2.38 -5.56 -16.85
C ASN A 120 1.40 -4.73 -16.01
N VAL A 121 1.88 -3.79 -15.19
CA VAL A 121 1.05 -2.89 -14.40
C VAL A 121 0.78 -1.59 -15.17
N PRO A 122 -0.50 -1.18 -15.33
CA PRO A 122 -0.89 0.08 -15.96
C PRO A 122 -0.27 1.31 -15.28
N HIS A 123 0.26 2.28 -16.03
CA HIS A 123 0.82 3.51 -15.44
C HIS A 123 -0.20 4.28 -14.58
N THR A 124 -1.49 4.21 -14.94
CA THR A 124 -2.57 4.80 -14.16
C THR A 124 -2.64 4.26 -12.74
N THR A 125 -2.36 2.96 -12.52
CA THR A 125 -2.43 2.40 -11.16
C THR A 125 -1.28 2.92 -10.30
N PHE A 126 -0.07 3.10 -10.83
CA PHE A 126 1.03 3.76 -10.09
C PHE A 126 0.60 5.14 -9.56
N LEU A 127 -0.05 5.93 -10.41
CA LEU A 127 -0.50 7.28 -10.07
C LEU A 127 -1.68 7.27 -9.08
N LEU A 128 -2.69 6.41 -9.29
CA LEU A 128 -3.82 6.29 -8.37
C LEU A 128 -3.40 5.70 -7.02
N THR A 129 -2.51 4.71 -7.00
CA THR A 129 -1.94 4.16 -5.77
C THR A 129 -1.24 5.24 -4.96
N HIS A 130 -0.49 6.15 -5.59
CA HIS A 130 0.14 7.26 -4.87
C HIS A 130 -0.89 8.10 -4.10
N SER A 131 -2.01 8.43 -4.72
CA SER A 131 -3.08 9.24 -4.12
C SER A 131 -3.85 8.49 -3.05
N CYS A 132 -4.19 7.22 -3.30
CA CYS A 132 -4.80 6.33 -2.33
C CYS A 132 -3.90 6.17 -1.10
N PHE A 133 -2.61 5.90 -1.31
CA PHE A 133 -1.67 5.65 -0.21
C PHE A 133 -1.44 6.91 0.60
N LEU A 134 -1.34 8.10 0.00
CA LEU A 134 -1.32 9.34 0.77
C LEU A 134 -2.53 9.42 1.72
N PHE A 135 -3.74 9.16 1.22
CA PHE A 135 -4.94 9.15 2.05
C PHE A 135 -4.87 8.11 3.18
N TYR A 136 -4.57 6.84 2.84
CA TYR A 136 -4.55 5.75 3.82
C TYR A 136 -3.56 6.02 4.95
N HIS A 137 -2.38 6.54 4.61
CA HIS A 137 -1.33 6.82 5.58
C HIS A 137 -1.61 8.10 6.40
N MET A 138 -2.32 9.10 5.84
CA MET A 138 -2.83 10.20 6.66
C MET A 138 -3.90 9.70 7.66
N ALA A 139 -4.83 8.86 7.20
CA ALA A 139 -5.85 8.26 8.06
C ALA A 139 -5.24 7.39 9.17
N SER A 140 -4.19 6.62 8.86
CA SER A 140 -3.45 5.86 9.88
C SER A 140 -2.77 6.77 10.89
N ASN A 141 -2.11 7.84 10.44
CA ASN A 141 -1.41 8.77 11.35
C ASN A 141 -2.37 9.40 12.36
N ILE A 142 -3.52 9.93 11.89
CA ILE A 142 -4.47 10.61 12.78
C ILE A 142 -5.12 9.63 13.77
N THR A 143 -5.43 8.40 13.34
CA THR A 143 -6.07 7.40 14.21
C THR A 143 -5.08 6.80 15.22
N LEU A 144 -3.85 6.51 14.81
CA LEU A 144 -2.80 6.02 15.70
C LEU A 144 -2.40 7.06 16.76
N ARG A 145 -2.29 8.34 16.38
CA ARG A 145 -2.05 9.41 17.37
C ARG A 145 -3.20 9.51 18.37
N ARG A 146 -4.44 9.44 17.89
CA ARG A 146 -5.62 9.49 18.75
C ARG A 146 -5.64 8.31 19.72
N LEU A 147 -5.37 7.10 19.24
CA LEU A 147 -5.27 5.88 20.04
C LEU A 147 -4.19 6.00 21.12
N ARG A 148 -2.97 6.39 20.74
CA ARG A 148 -1.85 6.62 21.67
C ARG A 148 -2.20 7.57 22.80
N HIS A 149 -2.88 8.66 22.47
CA HIS A 149 -3.35 9.61 23.47
C HIS A 149 -4.35 8.99 24.43
N PHE A 150 -5.32 8.21 23.93
CA PHE A 150 -6.29 7.52 24.79
C PHE A 150 -5.68 6.46 25.71
N LEU A 151 -4.54 5.87 25.32
CA LEU A 151 -3.90 4.78 26.06
C LEU A 151 -2.73 5.27 26.93
N THR A 152 -2.45 6.58 26.99
CA THR A 152 -1.23 7.12 27.61
C THR A 152 -1.08 6.72 29.09
N ASP A 153 -2.18 6.60 29.82
CA ASP A 153 -2.19 6.24 31.25
C ASP A 153 -2.25 4.72 31.52
N LEU A 154 -2.31 3.89 30.46
CA LEU A 154 -2.38 2.43 30.60
C LEU A 154 -0.98 1.78 30.62
N PRO A 155 -0.85 0.55 31.16
CA PRO A 155 0.40 -0.22 31.09
C PRO A 155 0.93 -0.39 29.66
N GLN A 156 2.25 -0.38 29.50
CA GLN A 156 2.92 -0.45 28.19
C GLN A 156 2.50 -1.68 27.36
N SER A 157 2.27 -2.83 28.00
CA SER A 157 1.79 -4.04 27.32
C SER A 157 0.42 -3.83 26.66
N ILE A 158 -0.49 -3.12 27.34
CA ILE A 158 -1.82 -2.79 26.80
C ILE A 158 -1.67 -1.78 25.67
N GLN A 159 -0.82 -0.77 25.82
CA GLN A 159 -0.55 0.20 24.74
C GLN A 159 -0.06 -0.51 23.46
N LEU A 160 0.94 -1.40 23.59
CA LEU A 160 1.50 -2.15 22.48
C LEU A 160 0.47 -3.10 21.85
N ALA A 161 -0.28 -3.85 22.67
CA ALA A 161 -1.30 -4.76 22.18
C ALA A 161 -2.43 -4.03 21.44
N SER A 162 -2.91 -2.90 21.98
CA SER A 162 -3.94 -2.08 21.35
C SER A 162 -3.44 -1.40 20.08
N GLU A 163 -2.21 -0.88 20.05
CA GLU A 163 -1.63 -0.33 18.82
C GLU A 163 -1.50 -1.41 17.73
N ALA A 164 -0.96 -2.59 18.06
CA ALA A 164 -0.82 -3.69 17.12
C ALA A 164 -2.20 -4.15 16.58
N ALA A 165 -3.18 -4.30 17.47
CA ALA A 165 -4.55 -4.67 17.09
C ALA A 165 -5.19 -3.62 16.17
N TRP A 166 -4.98 -2.33 16.46
CA TRP A 166 -5.51 -1.25 15.63
C TRP A 166 -4.85 -1.19 14.25
N ILE A 167 -3.52 -1.34 14.18
CA ILE A 167 -2.81 -1.39 12.89
C ILE A 167 -3.32 -2.57 12.07
N LEU A 168 -3.45 -3.75 12.67
CA LEU A 168 -3.98 -4.93 11.98
C LEU A 168 -5.41 -4.69 11.47
N ALA A 169 -6.29 -4.20 12.33
CA ALA A 169 -7.69 -3.94 11.98
C ALA A 169 -7.82 -2.89 10.87
N LEU A 170 -7.11 -1.77 10.99
CA LEU A 170 -7.13 -0.70 9.99
C LEU A 170 -6.54 -1.15 8.65
N SER A 171 -5.44 -1.90 8.69
CA SER A 171 -4.78 -2.43 7.49
C SER A 171 -5.70 -3.37 6.72
N TYR A 172 -6.34 -4.29 7.43
CA TYR A 172 -7.31 -5.21 6.83
C TYR A 172 -8.54 -4.45 6.30
N PHE A 173 -9.06 -3.51 7.07
CA PHE A 173 -10.20 -2.70 6.66
C PHE A 173 -9.93 -1.92 5.36
N ILE A 174 -8.78 -1.26 5.25
CA ILE A 174 -8.40 -0.52 4.03
C ILE A 174 -8.22 -1.48 2.84
N ALA A 175 -7.48 -2.57 3.01
CA ALA A 175 -7.26 -3.56 1.95
C ALA A 175 -8.57 -4.19 1.45
N TYR A 176 -9.49 -4.50 2.37
CA TYR A 176 -10.81 -5.02 2.05
C TYR A 176 -11.68 -3.97 1.33
N LEU A 177 -11.71 -2.73 1.81
CA LEU A 177 -12.46 -1.65 1.16
C LEU A 177 -11.94 -1.36 -0.25
N GLU A 178 -10.63 -1.38 -0.47
CA GLU A 178 -10.06 -1.18 -1.80
C GLU A 178 -10.50 -2.31 -2.74
N THR A 179 -10.42 -3.57 -2.28
CA THR A 179 -10.89 -4.74 -3.03
C THR A 179 -12.38 -4.65 -3.34
N LEU A 180 -13.20 -4.14 -2.41
CA LEU A 180 -14.62 -3.92 -2.60
C LEU A 180 -14.92 -2.77 -3.58
N ALA A 181 -14.15 -1.67 -3.50
CA ALA A 181 -14.35 -0.50 -4.35
C ALA A 181 -14.12 -0.82 -5.84
N ILE A 182 -13.21 -1.75 -6.12
CA ILE A 182 -12.86 -2.19 -7.49
C ILE A 182 -13.60 -3.47 -7.91
N ALA A 183 -14.39 -4.08 -7.03
CA ALA A 183 -15.14 -5.31 -7.29
C ALA A 183 -16.03 -5.25 -8.55
N ASN A 184 -16.57 -4.07 -8.83
CA ASN A 184 -17.49 -3.81 -9.93
C ASN A 184 -16.80 -3.24 -11.18
N PHE A 185 -15.47 -3.03 -11.13
CA PHE A 185 -14.72 -2.58 -12.29
C PHE A 185 -14.37 -3.80 -13.17
N PRO A 186 -14.93 -3.92 -14.38
CA PRO A 186 -14.84 -5.15 -15.16
C PRO A 186 -13.42 -5.43 -15.68
N TYR A 187 -12.55 -4.42 -15.70
CA TYR A 187 -11.20 -4.53 -16.24
C TYR A 187 -10.12 -4.80 -15.19
N TYR A 188 -10.54 -5.17 -13.99
CA TYR A 188 -9.67 -5.69 -12.95
C TYR A 188 -10.23 -7.03 -12.46
N GLU A 189 -9.56 -8.08 -12.89
CA GLU A 189 -10.05 -9.45 -12.79
C GLU A 189 -9.31 -10.20 -11.69
N PHE A 190 -10.04 -11.11 -11.04
CA PHE A 190 -9.49 -12.07 -10.10
C PHE A 190 -9.92 -13.46 -10.56
N VAL A 191 -8.97 -14.40 -10.56
CA VAL A 191 -9.26 -15.81 -10.86
C VAL A 191 -10.26 -16.40 -9.85
N ASP A 192 -10.08 -16.09 -8.56
CA ASP A 192 -11.03 -16.44 -7.50
C ASP A 192 -11.35 -15.21 -6.64
N ARG A 193 -12.51 -14.60 -6.91
CA ARG A 193 -13.00 -13.42 -6.19
C ARG A 193 -13.31 -13.72 -4.73
N GLU A 194 -13.83 -14.90 -4.42
CA GLU A 194 -14.20 -15.26 -3.04
C GLU A 194 -12.96 -15.39 -2.17
N SER A 195 -11.94 -16.09 -2.67
CA SER A 195 -10.65 -16.21 -2.00
C SER A 195 -9.93 -14.87 -1.89
N MET A 196 -10.06 -13.99 -2.90
CA MET A 196 -9.53 -12.63 -2.83
C MET A 196 -10.17 -11.81 -1.70
N TYR A 197 -11.50 -11.86 -1.52
CA TYR A 197 -12.15 -11.13 -0.44
C TYR A 197 -11.80 -11.67 0.96
N LYS A 198 -11.68 -13.00 1.11
CA LYS A 198 -11.41 -13.62 2.42
C LYS A 198 -9.93 -13.58 2.81
N VAL A 199 -9.06 -14.03 1.92
CA VAL A 199 -7.63 -14.27 2.19
C VAL A 199 -6.75 -13.26 1.46
N GLY A 200 -7.09 -12.93 0.21
CA GLY A 200 -6.31 -11.97 -0.58
C GLY A 200 -6.27 -10.57 0.04
N SER A 201 -7.36 -10.11 0.64
CA SER A 201 -7.41 -8.85 1.37
C SER A 201 -6.49 -8.85 2.59
N LEU A 202 -6.35 -9.99 3.29
CA LEU A 202 -5.41 -10.14 4.40
C LEU A 202 -3.95 -10.14 3.91
N PHE A 203 -3.67 -10.82 2.80
CA PHE A 203 -2.36 -10.78 2.16
C PHE A 203 -1.99 -9.34 1.74
N TYR A 204 -2.93 -8.62 1.13
CA TYR A 204 -2.73 -7.23 0.73
C TYR A 204 -2.57 -6.30 1.95
N ALA A 205 -3.27 -6.57 3.06
CA ALA A 205 -3.14 -5.82 4.31
C ALA A 205 -1.72 -5.83 4.89
N ILE A 206 -0.85 -6.79 4.52
CA ILE A 206 0.56 -6.82 4.93
C ILE A 206 1.29 -5.54 4.54
N TYR A 207 0.91 -4.94 3.40
CA TYR A 207 1.49 -3.69 2.92
C TYR A 207 1.34 -2.61 4.00
N PHE A 208 0.10 -2.47 4.48
CA PHE A 208 -0.31 -1.46 5.45
C PHE A 208 0.11 -1.79 6.88
N LEU A 209 0.15 -3.08 7.24
CA LEU A 209 0.61 -3.56 8.54
C LEU A 209 2.01 -3.02 8.88
N VAL A 210 2.88 -2.96 7.86
CA VAL A 210 4.22 -2.41 7.99
C VAL A 210 4.23 -0.91 7.68
N SER A 211 3.59 -0.47 6.60
CA SER A 211 3.75 0.89 6.10
C SER A 211 3.15 1.95 7.03
N PHE A 212 2.03 1.68 7.70
CA PHE A 212 1.37 2.63 8.61
C PHE A 212 2.27 3.06 9.78
N PRO A 213 2.79 2.14 10.63
CA PRO A 213 3.69 2.55 11.71
C PRO A 213 5.01 3.13 11.19
N MET A 214 5.48 2.70 10.02
CA MET A 214 6.73 3.20 9.44
C MET A 214 6.60 4.64 8.96
N PHE A 215 5.60 4.94 8.13
CA PHE A 215 5.31 6.28 7.62
C PHE A 215 4.98 7.27 8.72
N GLY A 216 4.26 6.82 9.76
CA GLY A 216 3.87 7.66 10.89
C GLY A 216 5.04 8.34 11.60
N ARG A 217 6.27 7.82 11.48
CA ARG A 217 7.48 8.40 12.09
C ARG A 217 8.05 9.63 11.36
N VAL A 218 7.70 9.84 10.08
CA VAL A 218 8.24 10.96 9.28
C VAL A 218 7.87 12.29 9.95
N ASP A 219 8.88 13.05 10.38
CA ASP A 219 8.73 14.36 11.07
C ASP A 219 7.73 14.36 12.25
N GLU A 220 7.49 13.23 12.90
CA GLU A 220 6.51 13.11 13.99
C GLU A 220 6.98 13.78 15.28
N LYS A 221 8.28 13.69 15.58
CA LYS A 221 8.87 14.27 16.79
C LYS A 221 9.35 15.70 16.52
N ASP A 222 8.87 16.64 17.33
CA ASP A 222 9.31 18.04 17.27
C ASP A 222 10.82 18.15 17.53
N GLY A 223 11.49 19.04 16.79
CA GLY A 223 12.94 19.24 16.88
C GLY A 223 13.79 18.13 16.25
N GLN A 224 13.19 17.08 15.66
CA GLN A 224 13.89 15.98 15.01
C GLN A 224 13.46 15.81 13.54
N PRO A 225 13.66 16.81 12.68
CA PRO A 225 13.29 16.71 11.27
C PRO A 225 14.12 15.63 10.55
N TRP A 226 13.47 14.89 9.66
CA TRP A 226 14.14 13.93 8.77
C TRP A 226 14.67 14.65 7.54
N ASP A 227 15.82 14.24 7.03
CA ASP A 227 16.29 14.63 5.71
C ASP A 227 15.75 13.67 4.63
N LEU A 228 15.85 14.07 3.36
CA LEU A 228 15.34 13.24 2.24
C LEU A 228 16.02 11.86 2.14
N PRO A 229 17.34 11.71 2.34
CA PRO A 229 17.98 10.40 2.35
C PRO A 229 17.40 9.46 3.42
N ARG A 230 17.17 9.94 4.64
CA ARG A 230 16.54 9.14 5.68
C ARG A 230 15.12 8.72 5.29
N VAL A 231 14.33 9.63 4.73
CA VAL A 231 12.97 9.32 4.23
C VAL A 231 13.01 8.21 3.17
N ALA A 232 13.94 8.30 2.22
CA ALA A 232 14.07 7.31 1.15
C ALA A 232 14.52 5.94 1.67
N VAL A 233 15.55 5.90 2.51
CA VAL A 233 16.05 4.66 3.14
C VAL A 233 14.97 4.00 3.98
N ASP A 234 14.21 4.79 4.73
CA ASP A 234 13.13 4.29 5.58
C ASP A 234 11.98 3.67 4.75
N ALA A 235 11.58 4.32 3.65
CA ALA A 235 10.58 3.79 2.72
C ALA A 235 11.04 2.48 2.06
N LEU A 236 12.30 2.40 1.63
CA LEU A 236 12.90 1.18 1.09
C LEU A 236 12.97 0.07 2.14
N GLY A 237 13.34 0.41 3.38
CA GLY A 237 13.36 -0.54 4.50
C GLY A 237 11.97 -1.10 4.81
N ALA A 238 10.94 -0.26 4.84
CA ALA A 238 9.55 -0.68 4.99
C ALA A 238 9.12 -1.60 3.84
N ALA A 239 9.46 -1.25 2.60
CA ALA A 239 9.16 -2.09 1.44
C ALA A 239 9.89 -3.44 1.48
N MET A 240 11.14 -3.48 1.91
CA MET A 240 11.87 -4.75 2.05
C MET A 240 11.24 -5.64 3.14
N LEU A 241 10.80 -5.06 4.25
CA LEU A 241 10.12 -5.82 5.31
C LEU A 241 8.78 -6.39 4.81
N VAL A 242 7.99 -5.62 4.07
CA VAL A 242 6.78 -6.15 3.39
C VAL A 242 7.16 -7.31 2.48
N THR A 243 8.17 -7.12 1.63
CA THR A 243 8.65 -8.16 0.70
C THR A 243 8.98 -9.46 1.42
N ILE A 244 9.71 -9.39 2.54
CA ILE A 244 10.04 -10.57 3.36
C ILE A 244 8.77 -11.27 3.84
N ILE A 245 7.80 -10.53 4.39
CA ILE A 245 6.57 -11.12 4.93
C ILE A 245 5.72 -11.74 3.80
N LEU A 246 5.61 -11.06 2.65
CA LEU A 246 4.93 -11.61 1.47
C LEU A 246 5.61 -12.89 0.97
N ASP A 247 6.94 -12.93 1.01
CA ASP A 247 7.68 -14.11 0.57
C ASP A 247 7.53 -15.29 1.53
N LEU A 248 7.55 -15.03 2.84
CA LEU A 248 7.23 -16.04 3.85
C LEU A 248 5.82 -16.60 3.64
N TRP A 249 4.83 -15.74 3.40
CA TRP A 249 3.49 -16.19 3.06
C TRP A 249 3.49 -17.08 1.81
N ARG A 250 4.12 -16.62 0.73
CA ARG A 250 4.21 -17.37 -0.53
C ARG A 250 4.84 -18.76 -0.31
N ILE A 251 5.91 -18.85 0.48
CA ILE A 251 6.65 -20.10 0.71
C ILE A 251 5.85 -21.06 1.61
N PHE A 252 5.27 -20.56 2.70
CA PHE A 252 4.66 -21.41 3.73
C PHE A 252 3.17 -21.68 3.52
N LEU A 253 2.44 -20.73 2.93
CA LEU A 253 0.98 -20.83 2.73
C LEU A 253 0.62 -20.99 1.25
N GLY A 254 1.45 -20.51 0.33
CA GLY A 254 1.23 -20.64 -1.11
C GLY A 254 0.26 -19.61 -1.70
N PRO A 255 -0.03 -19.72 -3.01
CA PRO A 255 -1.01 -18.89 -3.71
C PRO A 255 -2.44 -19.22 -3.29
N ILE A 256 -3.32 -18.21 -3.35
CA ILE A 256 -4.76 -18.39 -3.10
C ILE A 256 -5.52 -18.86 -4.34
N VAL A 257 -4.82 -19.07 -5.46
CA VAL A 257 -5.37 -19.53 -6.74
C VAL A 257 -4.64 -20.80 -7.20
N PRO A 258 -5.31 -21.68 -7.96
CA PRO A 258 -4.68 -22.90 -8.48
C PRO A 258 -3.46 -22.57 -9.34
N ILE A 259 -2.33 -23.23 -9.07
CA ILE A 259 -1.14 -23.13 -9.91
C ILE A 259 -1.36 -23.99 -11.16
N PRO A 260 -1.26 -23.44 -12.39
CA PRO A 260 -1.32 -24.24 -13.61
C PRO A 260 -0.27 -25.37 -13.57
N GLU A 261 -0.64 -26.57 -14.00
CA GLU A 261 0.22 -27.77 -13.94
C GLU A 261 1.61 -27.57 -14.58
N SER A 262 1.70 -26.70 -15.61
CA SER A 262 2.97 -26.36 -16.29
C SER A 262 3.96 -25.53 -15.46
N ARG A 263 3.55 -25.00 -14.30
CA ARG A 263 4.38 -24.22 -13.37
C ARG A 263 4.48 -24.84 -11.97
N GLN A 264 3.95 -26.04 -11.77
CA GLN A 264 4.15 -26.79 -10.54
C GLN A 264 5.63 -27.21 -10.48
N CYS A 265 6.44 -26.47 -9.72
CA CYS A 265 7.79 -26.92 -9.38
C CYS A 265 7.67 -28.20 -8.54
N SER A 266 8.46 -29.22 -8.88
CA SER A 266 8.40 -30.55 -8.25
C SER A 266 8.77 -30.59 -6.77
N GLN A 267 9.14 -29.45 -6.17
CA GLN A 267 9.54 -29.34 -4.76
C GLN A 267 9.12 -27.96 -4.22
N PRO A 268 8.09 -27.86 -3.35
CA PRO A 268 7.92 -26.68 -2.51
C PRO A 268 8.94 -26.76 -1.37
N GLY A 269 9.99 -25.94 -1.43
CA GLY A 269 11.04 -25.91 -0.41
C GLY A 269 12.10 -24.85 -0.68
N LEU A 270 12.85 -24.49 0.37
CA LEU A 270 14.06 -23.67 0.23
C LEU A 270 15.03 -24.41 -0.69
N ALA A 271 15.65 -23.71 -1.66
CA ALA A 271 16.51 -24.32 -2.69
C ALA A 271 17.67 -25.18 -2.14
N TRP A 272 18.00 -25.04 -0.85
CA TRP A 272 19.06 -25.78 -0.15
C TRP A 272 18.56 -26.91 0.76
N PHE A 273 17.26 -27.10 0.91
CA PHE A 273 16.69 -28.27 1.59
C PHE A 273 16.34 -29.34 0.55
N HIS A 274 17.36 -30.05 0.08
CA HIS A 274 17.14 -31.30 -0.65
C HIS A 274 16.80 -32.41 0.35
N ILE A 275 15.57 -32.92 0.32
CA ILE A 275 15.29 -34.25 0.84
C ILE A 275 15.90 -35.22 -0.17
N PRO A 276 16.89 -36.05 0.21
CA PRO A 276 17.45 -37.02 -0.72
C PRO A 276 16.35 -37.99 -1.17
N GLU A 277 16.07 -38.05 -2.46
CA GLU A 277 15.25 -39.11 -3.04
C GLU A 277 15.95 -40.44 -2.82
N GLY A 278 15.47 -41.24 -1.86
CA GLY A 278 16.20 -42.46 -1.52
C GLY A 278 15.57 -43.35 -0.47
N THR A 279 14.28 -43.69 -0.56
CA THR A 279 13.80 -45.03 -0.15
C THR A 279 12.44 -45.36 -0.76
N VAL A 280 12.38 -45.49 -2.10
CA VAL A 280 11.34 -46.35 -2.68
C VAL A 280 11.78 -47.79 -2.41
N VAL A 281 11.27 -48.37 -1.31
CA VAL A 281 11.37 -49.82 -1.08
C VAL A 281 10.55 -50.49 -2.19
N ARG A 282 11.22 -50.90 -3.27
CA ARG A 282 10.68 -51.83 -4.24
C ARG A 282 10.54 -53.18 -3.55
N HIS A 283 9.35 -53.51 -3.05
CA HIS A 283 8.99 -54.92 -2.89
C HIS A 283 8.62 -55.47 -4.27
N ALA A 284 9.61 -56.08 -4.92
CA ALA A 284 9.39 -56.96 -6.05
C ALA A 284 9.19 -58.39 -5.54
N ASN A 285 8.02 -58.93 -5.86
CA ASN A 285 7.72 -60.29 -6.31
C ASN A 285 7.61 -61.50 -5.34
N THR A 286 6.54 -62.25 -5.64
CA THR A 286 6.37 -63.72 -5.66
C THR A 286 6.15 -64.46 -4.35
N ALA A 287 4.91 -64.91 -4.10
CA ALA A 287 4.39 -66.23 -4.49
C ALA A 287 2.87 -66.19 -4.61
#